data_AF-A0A9W4G1K8-F1
#
_entry.id   AF-A0A9W4G1K8-F1
#
_cell.length_a   1.000
_cell.length_b   1.000
_cell.length_c   1.000
_cell.angle_alpha   90.00
_cell.angle_beta   90.00
_cell.angle_gamma   90.00
#
_symmetry.space_group_name_H-M   'P 1'
#
loop_
_entity.id
_entity.type
_entity.pdbx_description
1 polymer ?
#
loop_
_entity_poly.entity_id
_entity_poly.type
_entity_poly.pdbx_seq_one_letter_code
_entity_poly.pdbx_strand_id
1 'polypeptide(L)'
;MRNLICDLLNPLRQWLDNLEIHNPDVALFLYRVIPAQCPFARDIKLFGYTVLHIPPLCKLNPFYEQLMGLRFRAMCYLVDECGMTI
;
A
#
# COMPACT_ATOMS: atom_id res chain seq x y z
N MET A 1 -16.04 8.39 -17.59
CA MET A 1 -17.26 8.01 -16.85
C MET A 1 -17.00 8.37 -15.38
N ARG A 2 -17.62 9.43 -14.85
CA ARG A 2 -17.37 9.91 -13.47
C ARG A 2 -18.08 8.98 -12.48
N ASN A 3 -17.30 8.31 -11.63
CA ASN A 3 -17.83 7.50 -10.53
C ASN A 3 -18.10 8.41 -9.33
N LEU A 4 -19.37 8.65 -9.01
CA LEU A 4 -19.82 9.52 -7.90
C LEU A 4 -19.19 9.13 -6.54
N ILE A 5 -18.93 7.84 -6.33
CA ILE A 5 -18.29 7.30 -5.11
C ILE A 5 -16.82 7.72 -5.02
N CYS A 6 -16.08 7.75 -6.14
CA CYS A 6 -14.70 8.22 -6.15
C CYS A 6 -14.64 9.72 -5.82
N ASP A 7 -15.57 10.51 -6.35
CA ASP A 7 -15.64 11.96 -6.12
C ASP A 7 -15.88 12.29 -4.63
N LEU A 8 -16.67 11.48 -3.91
CA LEU A 8 -16.90 11.66 -2.46
C LEU A 8 -15.66 11.35 -1.62
N LEU A 9 -14.84 10.38 -2.03
CA LEU A 9 -13.63 9.97 -1.31
C LEU A 9 -12.40 10.79 -1.67
N ASN A 10 -12.48 11.66 -2.68
CA ASN A 10 -11.36 12.50 -3.13
C ASN A 10 -10.71 13.34 -2.01
N PRO A 11 -11.46 13.97 -1.08
CA PRO A 11 -10.85 14.70 0.03
C PRO A 11 -9.97 13.81 0.90
N LEU A 12 -10.42 12.58 1.18
CA LEU A 12 -9.65 11.60 1.95
C LEU A 12 -8.43 11.11 1.17
N ARG A 13 -8.55 10.93 -0.15
CA ARG A 13 -7.40 10.59 -1.01
C ARG A 13 -6.34 11.67 -0.96
N GLN A 14 -6.74 12.93 -1.13
CA GLN A 14 -5.84 14.08 -1.04
C GLN A 14 -5.22 14.20 0.34
N TRP A 15 -5.99 13.95 1.41
CA TRP A 15 -5.45 13.95 2.76
C TRP A 15 -4.37 12.87 2.96
N LEU A 16 -4.60 11.64 2.47
CA LEU A 16 -3.60 10.57 2.49
C LEU A 16 -2.38 10.93 1.64
N ASP A 17 -2.58 11.48 0.44
CA ASP A 17 -1.51 11.87 -0.48
C ASP A 17 -0.68 13.03 0.06
N ASN A 18 -1.22 13.86 0.96
CA ASN A 18 -0.50 14.98 1.59
C ASN A 18 0.02 14.67 3.01
N LEU A 19 -0.16 13.45 3.51
CA LEU A 19 0.32 13.08 4.84
C LEU A 19 1.85 13.00 4.84
N GLU A 20 2.48 13.97 5.48
CA GLU A 20 3.93 14.02 5.67
C GLU A 20 4.35 13.23 6.92
N ILE A 21 5.46 12.50 6.80
CA ILE A 21 5.95 11.60 7.84
C ILE A 21 7.17 12.25 8.48
N HIS A 22 7.08 12.51 9.79
CA HIS A 22 8.13 13.18 10.57
C HIS A 22 8.52 12.41 11.81
N ASN A 23 7.99 11.19 11.99
CA ASN A 23 8.21 10.37 13.16
C ASN A 23 8.67 8.96 12.74
N PRO A 24 9.84 8.50 13.22
CA PRO A 24 10.40 7.21 12.81
C PRO A 24 9.57 6.00 13.25
N ASP A 25 8.92 6.05 14.42
CA ASP A 25 8.08 4.94 14.90
C ASP A 25 6.83 4.79 14.02
N VAL A 26 6.22 5.92 13.64
CA VAL A 26 5.07 5.94 12.72
C VAL A 26 5.50 5.47 11.34
N ALA A 27 6.64 5.94 10.84
CA ALA A 27 7.17 5.52 9.55
C ALA A 27 7.44 4.01 9.52
N LEU A 28 8.06 3.47 10.57
CA LEU A 28 8.33 2.03 10.69
C LEU A 28 7.04 1.23 10.78
N PHE A 29 6.04 1.71 11.53
CA PHE A 29 4.74 1.07 11.59
C PHE A 29 4.06 1.02 10.21
N LEU A 30 4.01 2.15 9.49
CA LEU A 30 3.44 2.22 8.15
C LEU A 30 4.19 1.31 7.17
N TYR A 31 5.52 1.32 7.21
CA TYR A 31 6.37 0.43 6.42
C TYR A 31 6.18 -1.05 6.76
N ARG A 32 5.77 -1.42 7.98
CA ARG A 32 5.55 -2.84 8.31
C ARG A 32 4.15 -3.31 8.01
N VAL A 33 3.16 -2.43 8.16
CA VAL A 33 1.74 -2.79 8.01
C VAL A 33 1.28 -2.75 6.55
N ILE A 34 1.72 -1.76 5.77
CA ILE A 34 1.32 -1.66 4.37
C ILE A 34 2.22 -2.59 3.55
N PRO A 35 1.73 -3.65 2.90
CA PRO A 35 2.58 -4.61 2.22
C PRO A 35 3.22 -4.04 0.94
N ALA A 36 4.46 -4.49 0.62
CA ALA A 36 5.17 -4.08 -0.60
C ALA A 36 4.61 -4.73 -1.89
N GLN A 37 3.92 -5.85 -1.72
CA GLN A 37 3.33 -6.63 -2.80
C GLN A 37 1.85 -6.85 -2.52
N CYS A 38 1.09 -7.18 -3.55
CA CYS A 38 -0.32 -7.46 -3.40
C CYS A 38 -0.54 -8.74 -2.58
N PRO A 39 -1.08 -8.71 -1.35
CA PRO A 39 -1.26 -9.90 -0.52
C PRO A 39 -2.29 -10.88 -1.09
N PHE A 40 -3.15 -10.44 -2.02
CA PHE A 40 -4.18 -11.28 -2.62
C PHE A 40 -3.65 -12.13 -3.78
N ALA A 41 -2.61 -11.67 -4.48
CA ALA A 41 -2.07 -12.41 -5.62
C ALA A 41 -1.29 -13.63 -5.11
N ARG A 42 -1.78 -14.84 -5.39
CA ARG A 42 -1.13 -16.08 -4.97
C ARG A 42 -1.64 -17.28 -5.75
N ASP A 43 -0.78 -18.28 -5.88
CA ASP A 43 -1.14 -19.60 -6.39
C ASP A 43 -1.54 -20.54 -5.25
N ILE A 44 -2.63 -21.27 -5.44
CA ILE A 44 -3.01 -22.39 -4.57
C ILE A 44 -2.54 -23.67 -5.24
N LYS A 45 -1.58 -24.36 -4.60
CA LYS A 45 -1.00 -25.61 -5.10
C LYS A 45 -1.47 -26.80 -4.28
N LEU A 46 -1.88 -27.87 -4.93
CA LEU A 46 -2.18 -29.18 -4.33
C LEU A 46 -1.38 -30.25 -5.07
N PHE A 47 -0.75 -31.16 -4.32
CA PHE A 47 0.11 -32.22 -4.87
C PHE A 47 1.21 -31.72 -5.83
N GLY A 48 1.69 -30.48 -5.63
CA GLY A 48 2.70 -29.85 -6.48
C GLY A 48 2.16 -29.14 -7.74
N TYR A 49 0.86 -29.26 -8.02
CA TYR A 49 0.21 -28.62 -9.17
C TYR A 49 -0.60 -27.39 -8.74
N THR A 50 -0.53 -26.30 -9.51
CA THR A 50 -1.38 -25.12 -9.28
C THR A 50 -2.82 -25.44 -9.67
N VAL A 51 -3.72 -25.41 -8.69
CA VAL A 51 -5.16 -25.68 -8.87
C VAL A 51 -5.94 -24.40 -9.10
N LEU A 52 -5.49 -23.30 -8.50
CA LEU A 52 -6.12 -21.99 -8.66
C LEU A 52 -5.06 -20.88 -8.62
N HIS A 53 -5.16 -19.95 -9.56
CA HIS A 53 -4.40 -18.70 -9.55
C HIS A 53 -5.31 -17.56 -9.10
N ILE A 54 -4.98 -16.89 -7.99
CA ILE A 54 -5.70 -15.70 -7.54
C ILE A 54 -5.01 -14.47 -8.13
N PRO A 55 -5.70 -13.65 -8.95
CA PRO A 55 -5.11 -12.47 -9.57
C PRO A 55 -4.84 -11.35 -8.55
N PRO A 56 -4.08 -10.30 -8.93
CA PRO A 56 -3.85 -9.14 -8.08
C PRO A 56 -5.11 -8.29 -7.89
N LEU A 57 -5.89 -8.61 -6.86
CA LEU A 57 -7.15 -7.92 -6.54
C LEU A 57 -6.96 -6.63 -5.72
N CYS A 58 -5.72 -6.26 -5.38
CA CYS A 58 -5.44 -5.13 -4.48
C CYS A 58 -5.91 -3.77 -5.00
N LYS A 59 -6.00 -3.60 -6.32
CA LYS A 59 -6.48 -2.37 -6.97
C LYS A 59 -7.99 -2.14 -6.83
N LEU A 60 -8.75 -3.12 -6.32
CA LEU A 60 -10.16 -2.92 -5.97
C LEU A 60 -10.34 -1.93 -4.81
N ASN A 61 -9.32 -1.78 -3.96
CA ASN A 61 -9.34 -0.78 -2.90
C ASN A 61 -9.25 0.63 -3.51
N PRO A 62 -10.22 1.53 -3.25
CA PRO A 62 -10.21 2.89 -3.76
C PRO A 62 -9.05 3.75 -3.25
N PHE A 63 -8.27 3.30 -2.27
CA PHE A 63 -7.10 3.98 -1.71
C PHE A 63 -5.79 3.21 -1.96
N TYR A 64 -5.78 2.24 -2.87
CA TYR A 64 -4.60 1.41 -3.12
C TYR A 64 -3.35 2.25 -3.44
N GLU A 65 -3.45 3.17 -4.41
CA GLU A 65 -2.32 3.99 -4.84
C GLU A 65 -1.85 4.93 -3.71
N GLN A 66 -2.79 5.52 -2.96
CA GLN A 66 -2.50 6.37 -1.78
C GLN A 66 -1.69 5.60 -0.73
N LEU A 67 -2.09 4.36 -0.41
CA LEU A 67 -1.40 3.53 0.58
C LEU A 67 -0.01 3.11 0.10
N MET A 68 0.13 2.75 -1.18
CA MET A 68 1.45 2.44 -1.75
C MET A 68 2.37 3.65 -1.74
N GLY A 69 1.86 4.84 -2.07
CA GLY A 69 2.59 6.10 -1.96
C GLY A 69 2.98 6.45 -0.53
N LEU A 70 2.09 6.19 0.43
CA LEU A 70 2.37 6.38 1.86
C LEU A 70 3.48 5.43 2.36
N ARG A 71 3.44 4.15 1.95
CA ARG A 71 4.52 3.19 2.24
C ARG A 71 5.85 3.67 1.68
N PHE A 72 5.87 4.12 0.43
CA PHE A 72 7.08 4.60 -0.23
C PHE A 72 7.68 5.80 0.51
N ARG A 73 6.86 6.81 0.85
CA ARG A 73 7.32 7.95 1.64
C ARG A 73 7.84 7.55 3.03
N ALA A 74 7.17 6.59 3.68
CA ALA A 74 7.64 6.06 4.97
C ALA A 74 9.03 5.41 4.83
N MET A 75 9.23 4.63 3.77
CA MET A 75 10.53 4.03 3.48
C MET A 75 11.61 5.09 3.21
N CYS A 76 11.34 6.07 2.35
CA CYS A 76 12.29 7.16 2.07
C CYS A 76 12.67 7.91 3.36
N TYR A 77 11.71 8.26 4.20
CA TYR A 77 11.99 8.90 5.49
C TYR A 77 12.90 8.04 6.39
N LEU A 78 12.63 6.73 6.48
CA LEU A 78 13.44 5.82 7.29
C LEU A 78 14.87 5.64 6.75
N VAL A 79 15.04 5.57 5.43
CA VAL A 79 16.35 5.34 4.80
C VAL A 79 17.15 6.63 4.69
N ASP A 80 16.56 7.68 4.12
CA ASP A 80 17.25 8.91 3.73
C ASP A 80 17.44 9.85 4.93
N GLU A 81 16.45 9.97 5.81
CA GLU A 81 16.53 10.87 6.97
C GLU A 81 17.00 10.16 8.25
N CYS A 82 16.51 8.94 8.50
CA CYS A 82 16.86 8.19 9.73
C CYS A 82 18.08 7.25 9.56
N GLY A 83 18.54 6.99 8.33
CA GLY A 83 19.69 6.12 8.06
C GLY A 83 19.46 4.63 8.34
N MET A 84 18.20 4.16 8.39
CA MET A 84 17.88 2.77 8.65
C MET A 84 18.10 1.88 7.42
N THR A 85 18.45 0.61 7.65
CA THR A 85 18.54 -0.43 6.61
C THR A 85 17.33 -1.36 6.74
N ILE A 86 16.40 -1.29 5.78
CA ILE A 86 15.07 -1.96 5.80
C ILE A 86 14.68 -2.61 4.47
#